data_AF-A0A2N2F8I5-F1
#
_entry.id   AF-A0A2N2F8I5-F1
#
_cell.length_a   1.000
_cell.length_b   1.000
_cell.length_c   1.000
_cell.angle_alpha   90.00
_cell.angle_beta   90.00
_cell.angle_gamma   90.00
#
_symmetry.space_group_name_H-M   'P 1'
#
loop_
_entity.id
_entity.type
_entity.pdbx_description
1 polymer ?
#
loop_
_entity_poly.entity_id
_entity_poly.type
_entity_poly.pdbx_seq_one_letter_code
_entity_poly.pdbx_strand_id
1 'polypeptide(L)'
;MALKIVRLQQAIMLRGFVVLKLKTMHKTKHISMDFAFPVAILLMLTFILSVMNADLLLAARFYSPAEGWPWKDAHPWIDLYHYGNIPPLMLGLYGLIVFIFSFFVRRIASSRKIGLFLVVYLVLGPGLVINTVFKDHWGRPRPVEVKNFGGAEKYLPVWERGTPGQGKSFPSGHASVGFFLFAPFFFLRKQSPKWAAFFLLLGLAYGAFMGIGRMAQGGHFATDILWAWGLTYLTGLILSYFFRFR
;
A
#
# COMPACT_ATOMS: atom_id res chain seq x y z
N MET A 1 -29.30 21.71 -52.48
CA MET A 1 -29.35 22.10 -51.04
C MET A 1 -29.20 20.88 -50.11
N ALA A 2 -29.95 19.79 -50.31
CA ALA A 2 -29.89 18.57 -49.47
C ALA A 2 -28.49 17.93 -49.35
N LEU A 3 -27.71 17.83 -50.44
CA LEU A 3 -26.38 17.19 -50.42
C LEU A 3 -25.37 17.91 -49.51
N LYS A 4 -25.46 19.24 -49.40
CA LYS A 4 -24.60 20.04 -48.49
C LYS A 4 -24.97 19.80 -47.02
N ILE A 5 -26.26 19.63 -46.72
CA ILE A 5 -26.76 19.36 -45.37
C ILE A 5 -26.30 17.97 -44.89
N VAL A 6 -26.39 16.94 -45.74
CA VAL A 6 -25.94 15.59 -45.41
C VAL A 6 -24.43 15.54 -45.15
N ARG A 7 -23.61 16.20 -45.98
CA ARG A 7 -22.15 16.27 -45.77
C ARG A 7 -21.78 17.01 -44.49
N LEU A 8 -22.52 18.07 -44.14
CA LEU A 8 -22.30 18.81 -42.89
C LEU A 8 -22.65 17.95 -41.67
N GLN A 9 -23.77 17.22 -41.70
CA GLN A 9 -24.16 16.30 -40.63
C GLN A 9 -23.15 15.16 -40.45
N GLN A 10 -22.64 14.57 -41.54
CA GLN A 10 -21.59 13.56 -41.49
C GLN A 10 -20.28 14.10 -40.89
N ALA A 11 -19.86 15.31 -41.29
CA ALA A 11 -18.66 15.94 -40.74
C ALA A 11 -18.78 16.25 -39.24
N ILE A 12 -19.97 16.67 -38.78
CA ILE A 12 -20.25 16.91 -37.35
C ILE A 12 -20.23 15.60 -36.56
N MET A 13 -20.84 14.53 -37.09
CA MET A 13 -20.78 13.19 -36.46
C MET A 13 -19.35 12.65 -36.37
N LEU A 14 -18.57 12.74 -37.45
CA LEU A 14 -17.17 12.32 -37.49
C LEU A 14 -16.32 13.12 -36.48
N ARG A 15 -16.50 14.44 -36.41
CA ARG A 15 -15.82 15.28 -35.40
C ARG A 15 -16.22 14.88 -33.98
N GLY A 16 -17.51 14.66 -33.72
CA GLY A 16 -18.01 14.21 -32.42
C GLY A 16 -17.41 12.86 -32.01
N PHE A 17 -17.36 11.89 -32.92
CA PHE A 17 -16.77 10.58 -32.69
C PHE A 17 -15.26 10.65 -32.42
N VAL A 18 -14.51 11.47 -33.19
CA VAL A 18 -13.07 11.66 -32.98
C VAL A 18 -12.79 12.33 -31.63
N VAL A 19 -13.53 13.37 -31.25
CA VAL A 19 -13.36 14.04 -29.94
C VAL A 19 -13.69 13.09 -28.78
N LEU A 20 -14.74 12.28 -28.91
CA LEU A 20 -15.10 11.28 -27.89
C LEU A 20 -14.02 10.20 -27.78
N LYS A 21 -13.48 9.73 -28.90
CA LYS A 21 -12.38 8.76 -28.95
C LYS A 21 -11.11 9.32 -28.34
N LEU A 22 -10.74 10.57 -28.64
CA LEU A 22 -9.58 11.25 -28.03
C LEU A 22 -9.74 11.46 -26.53
N LYS A 23 -10.91 11.89 -26.05
CA LYS A 23 -11.19 12.02 -24.60
C LYS A 23 -11.12 10.67 -23.89
N THR A 24 -11.66 9.62 -24.52
CA THR A 24 -11.58 8.25 -23.99
C THR A 24 -10.14 7.76 -23.96
N MET A 25 -9.37 7.93 -25.04
CA MET A 25 -7.95 7.58 -25.10
C MET A 25 -7.11 8.32 -24.07
N HIS A 26 -7.31 9.64 -23.90
CA HIS A 26 -6.59 10.42 -22.91
C HIS A 26 -6.89 9.96 -21.48
N LYS A 27 -8.17 9.68 -21.18
CA LYS A 27 -8.60 9.16 -19.89
C LYS A 27 -8.02 7.76 -19.61
N THR A 28 -8.01 6.86 -20.59
CA THR A 28 -7.42 5.53 -20.44
C THR A 28 -5.91 5.60 -20.22
N LYS A 29 -5.20 6.50 -20.91
CA LYS A 29 -3.77 6.72 -20.74
C LYS A 29 -3.40 7.23 -19.34
N HIS A 30 -4.20 8.14 -18.77
CA HIS A 30 -3.99 8.61 -17.39
C HIS A 30 -4.19 7.49 -16.37
N ILE A 31 -5.20 6.64 -16.56
CA ILE A 31 -5.44 5.49 -15.68
C ILE A 31 -4.25 4.52 -15.77
N SER A 32 -3.80 4.17 -16.97
CA SER A 32 -2.68 3.23 -17.10
C SER A 32 -1.39 3.77 -16.47
N MET A 33 -1.13 5.08 -16.55
CA MET A 33 0.03 5.71 -15.92
C MET A 33 -0.05 5.73 -14.39
N ASP A 34 -1.24 5.95 -13.81
CA ASP A 34 -1.47 5.91 -12.35
C ASP A 34 -1.05 4.57 -11.73
N PHE A 35 -1.25 3.47 -12.47
CA PHE A 35 -0.86 2.11 -12.04
C PHE A 35 0.57 1.75 -12.46
N ALA A 36 0.97 2.09 -13.68
CA ALA A 36 2.29 1.72 -14.20
C ALA A 36 3.42 2.35 -13.39
N PHE A 37 3.27 3.60 -12.95
CA PHE A 37 4.30 4.30 -12.19
C PHE A 37 4.64 3.63 -10.84
N PRO A 38 3.68 3.41 -9.91
CA PRO A 38 3.98 2.74 -8.64
C PRO A 38 4.43 1.30 -8.81
N VAL A 39 3.90 0.57 -9.81
CA VAL A 39 4.37 -0.80 -10.11
C VAL A 39 5.81 -0.78 -10.62
N ALA A 40 6.16 0.13 -11.53
CA ALA A 40 7.54 0.27 -12.01
C ALA A 40 8.50 0.58 -10.87
N ILE A 41 8.13 1.50 -9.95
CA ILE A 41 8.92 1.79 -8.75
C ILE A 41 9.08 0.54 -7.88
N LEU A 42 7.97 -0.17 -7.60
CA LEU A 42 7.99 -1.37 -6.77
C LEU A 42 8.93 -2.45 -7.35
N LEU A 43 8.84 -2.70 -8.66
CA LEU A 43 9.67 -3.67 -9.35
C LEU A 43 11.13 -3.23 -9.42
N MET A 44 11.40 -1.96 -9.74
CA MET A 44 12.74 -1.40 -9.78
C MET A 44 13.43 -1.47 -8.41
N LEU A 45 12.75 -1.05 -7.35
CA LEU A 45 13.29 -1.14 -5.99
C LEU A 45 13.48 -2.59 -5.56
N THR A 46 12.55 -3.49 -5.89
CA THR A 46 12.71 -4.92 -5.60
C THR A 46 13.95 -5.48 -6.31
N PHE A 47 14.15 -5.13 -7.57
CA PHE A 47 15.32 -5.55 -8.34
C PHE A 47 16.63 -5.04 -7.72
N ILE A 48 16.71 -3.75 -7.40
CA ILE A 48 17.89 -3.14 -6.75
C ILE A 48 18.20 -3.85 -5.43
N LEU A 49 17.21 -4.00 -4.54
CA LEU A 49 17.40 -4.66 -3.24
C LEU A 49 17.82 -6.13 -3.39
N SER A 50 17.28 -6.83 -4.39
CA SER A 50 17.60 -8.24 -4.63
C SER A 50 19.03 -8.42 -5.14
N VAL A 51 19.46 -7.63 -6.13
CA VAL A 51 20.83 -7.67 -6.67
C VAL A 51 21.87 -7.33 -5.60
N MET A 52 21.53 -6.42 -4.69
CA MET A 52 22.41 -6.01 -3.59
C MET A 52 22.42 -6.99 -2.41
N ASN A 53 21.61 -8.06 -2.43
CA ASN A 53 21.34 -8.90 -1.24
C ASN A 53 20.96 -8.08 0.00
N ALA A 54 20.22 -6.98 -0.22
CA ALA A 54 19.97 -5.97 0.80
C ALA A 54 19.20 -6.50 2.00
N ASP A 55 18.34 -7.51 1.81
CA ASP A 55 17.60 -8.15 2.89
C ASP A 55 18.52 -8.68 3.99
N LEU A 56 19.55 -9.46 3.62
CA LEU A 56 20.52 -10.00 4.58
C LEU A 56 21.44 -8.90 5.12
N LEU A 57 21.94 -8.00 4.26
CA LEU A 57 22.86 -6.94 4.67
C LEU A 57 22.23 -5.95 5.66
N LEU A 58 20.96 -5.60 5.46
CA LEU A 58 20.24 -4.70 6.33
C LEU A 58 19.81 -5.40 7.63
N ALA A 59 19.33 -6.65 7.55
CA ALA A 59 19.02 -7.45 8.74
C ALA A 59 20.25 -7.63 9.64
N ALA A 60 21.43 -7.86 9.05
CA ALA A 60 22.69 -7.99 9.78
C ALA A 60 23.07 -6.73 10.59
N ARG A 61 22.56 -5.54 10.24
CA ARG A 61 22.81 -4.31 11.01
C ARG A 61 22.10 -4.30 12.37
N PHE A 62 21.07 -5.11 12.53
CA PHE A 62 20.29 -5.23 13.76
C PHE A 62 20.59 -6.51 14.54
N TYR A 63 21.42 -7.40 13.99
CA TYR A 63 21.78 -8.68 14.58
C TYR A 63 23.20 -8.63 15.16
N SER A 64 23.39 -9.25 16.32
CA SER A 64 24.68 -9.48 16.97
C SER A 64 24.87 -10.98 17.17
N PRO A 65 25.99 -11.59 16.75
CA PRO A 65 26.26 -13.00 17.03
C PRO A 65 26.29 -13.35 18.53
N ALA A 66 26.63 -12.39 19.39
CA ALA A 66 26.71 -12.59 20.83
C ALA A 66 25.34 -12.41 21.53
N GLU A 67 24.53 -11.46 21.06
CA GLU A 67 23.28 -11.04 21.74
C GLU A 67 22.01 -11.40 20.97
N GLY A 68 22.14 -11.94 19.76
CA GLY A 68 21.02 -12.20 18.85
C GLY A 68 20.43 -10.90 18.30
N TRP A 69 19.22 -10.54 18.75
CA TRP A 69 18.47 -9.37 18.29
C TRP A 69 18.31 -8.34 19.43
N PRO A 70 19.37 -7.61 19.80
CA PRO A 70 19.38 -6.75 20.98
C PRO A 70 18.32 -5.64 20.94
N TRP A 71 17.91 -5.24 19.74
CA TRP A 71 16.91 -4.18 19.53
C TRP A 71 15.47 -4.68 19.61
N LYS A 72 15.23 -5.98 19.77
CA LYS A 72 13.89 -6.57 19.70
C LYS A 72 12.92 -5.96 20.73
N ASP A 73 13.39 -5.89 21.97
CA ASP A 73 12.61 -5.41 23.11
C ASP A 73 13.06 -4.00 23.56
N ALA A 74 13.95 -3.36 22.79
CA ALA A 74 14.43 -2.02 23.07
C ALA A 74 13.42 -0.94 22.66
N HIS A 75 13.37 0.15 23.41
CA HIS A 75 12.63 1.34 23.03
C HIS A 75 13.34 2.06 21.87
N PRO A 76 12.61 2.62 20.89
CA PRO A 76 11.15 2.70 20.80
C PRO A 76 10.48 1.51 20.07
N TRP A 77 11.24 0.47 19.68
CA TRP A 77 10.76 -0.58 18.79
C TRP A 77 9.68 -1.47 19.42
N ILE A 78 9.80 -1.75 20.72
CA ILE A 78 8.79 -2.53 21.45
C ILE A 78 7.47 -1.77 21.57
N ASP A 79 7.50 -0.46 21.85
CA ASP A 79 6.30 0.37 21.88
C ASP A 79 5.66 0.46 20.51
N LEU A 80 6.49 0.58 19.47
CA LEU A 80 6.03 0.65 18.09
C LEU A 80 5.36 -0.67 17.67
N TYR A 81 5.83 -1.81 18.17
CA TYR A 81 5.19 -3.11 17.96
C TYR A 81 3.81 -3.18 18.61
N HIS A 82 3.66 -2.73 19.85
CA HIS A 82 2.40 -2.82 20.59
C HIS A 82 1.38 -1.74 20.18
N TYR A 83 1.85 -0.50 19.99
CA TYR A 83 1.00 0.68 19.89
C TYR A 83 1.09 1.38 18.53
N GLY A 84 2.06 1.04 17.69
CA GLY A 84 2.26 1.70 16.40
C GLY A 84 1.09 1.51 15.41
N ASN A 85 0.24 0.51 15.61
CA ASN A 85 -0.97 0.36 14.79
C ASN A 85 -2.12 1.28 15.24
N ILE A 86 -2.05 1.92 16.42
CA ILE A 86 -3.15 2.76 16.94
C ILE A 86 -3.48 3.93 16.00
N PRO A 87 -2.54 4.78 15.57
CA PRO A 87 -2.90 5.95 14.74
C PRO A 87 -3.59 5.57 13.42
N PRO A 88 -3.11 4.58 12.64
CA PRO A 88 -3.83 4.11 11.45
C PRO A 88 -5.20 3.50 11.75
N LEU A 89 -5.34 2.74 12.85
CA LEU A 89 -6.62 2.17 13.25
C LEU A 89 -7.61 3.26 13.69
N MET A 90 -7.14 4.32 14.35
CA MET A 90 -7.96 5.48 14.67
C MET A 90 -8.46 6.20 13.42
N LEU A 91 -7.66 6.28 12.35
CA LEU A 91 -8.13 6.80 11.06
C LEU A 91 -9.23 5.92 10.45
N GLY A 92 -9.12 4.59 10.55
CA GLY A 92 -10.16 3.66 10.14
C GLY A 92 -11.45 3.81 10.96
N LEU A 93 -11.32 3.90 12.28
CA LEU A 93 -12.43 4.14 13.21
C LEU A 93 -13.13 5.48 12.93
N TYR A 94 -12.36 6.54 12.71
CA TYR A 94 -12.88 7.82 12.28
C TYR A 94 -13.70 7.68 10.99
N GLY A 95 -13.19 6.92 10.02
CA GLY A 95 -13.91 6.59 8.79
C GLY A 95 -15.26 5.90 9.06
N LEU A 96 -15.29 4.92 9.98
CA LEU A 96 -16.50 4.21 10.37
C LEU A 96 -17.53 5.15 11.03
N ILE A 97 -17.08 5.99 11.97
CA ILE A 97 -17.91 7.00 12.62
C ILE A 97 -18.51 7.94 11.57
N VAL A 98 -17.68 8.50 10.68
CA VAL A 98 -18.16 9.37 9.59
C VAL A 98 -19.17 8.65 8.71
N PHE A 99 -18.91 7.39 8.34
CA PHE A 99 -19.84 6.62 7.53
C PHE A 99 -21.21 6.47 8.21
N ILE A 100 -21.25 6.01 9.46
CA ILE A 100 -22.50 5.78 10.21
C ILE A 100 -23.26 7.09 10.42
N PHE A 101 -22.60 8.12 10.98
CA PHE A 101 -23.27 9.37 11.31
C PHE A 101 -23.67 10.20 10.07
N SER A 102 -23.06 9.96 8.91
CA SER A 102 -23.46 10.62 7.65
C SER A 102 -24.87 10.26 7.15
N PHE A 103 -25.51 9.23 7.72
CA PHE A 103 -26.92 8.92 7.44
C PHE A 103 -27.88 9.76 8.28
N PHE A 104 -27.43 10.28 9.41
CA PHE A 104 -28.28 11.00 10.38
C PHE A 104 -28.01 12.51 10.39
N VAL A 105 -26.79 12.94 10.03
CA VAL A 105 -26.36 14.34 10.11
C VAL A 105 -26.15 14.93 8.72
N ARG A 106 -27.05 15.84 8.30
CA ARG A 106 -27.05 16.45 6.96
C ARG A 106 -25.73 17.14 6.59
N ARG A 107 -25.03 17.75 7.57
CA ARG A 107 -23.75 18.46 7.36
C ARG A 107 -22.63 17.56 6.84
N ILE A 108 -22.60 16.28 7.24
CA ILE A 108 -21.55 15.31 6.86
C ILE A 108 -22.04 14.25 5.87
N ALA A 109 -23.25 14.41 5.31
CA ALA A 109 -23.82 13.47 4.36
C ALA A 109 -22.95 13.30 3.10
N SER A 110 -22.26 14.36 2.66
CA SER A 110 -21.32 14.34 1.53
C SER A 110 -20.05 13.52 1.81
N SER A 111 -19.68 13.35 3.08
CA SER A 111 -18.50 12.61 3.52
C SER A 111 -18.72 11.10 3.65
N ARG A 112 -19.96 10.62 3.50
CA ARG A 112 -20.34 9.19 3.60
C ARG A 112 -19.40 8.28 2.82
N LYS A 113 -19.15 8.66 1.57
CA LYS A 113 -18.32 7.93 0.63
C LYS A 113 -16.86 7.84 1.10
N ILE A 114 -16.34 8.92 1.69
CA ILE A 114 -14.99 8.97 2.25
C ILE A 114 -14.90 8.04 3.47
N GLY A 115 -15.89 8.11 4.37
CA GLY A 115 -15.96 7.22 5.53
C GLY A 115 -15.98 5.74 5.13
N LEU A 116 -16.85 5.36 4.19
CA LEU A 116 -16.92 4.00 3.67
C LEU A 116 -15.60 3.56 3.01
N PHE A 117 -14.97 4.44 2.23
CA PHE A 117 -13.68 4.14 1.61
C PHE A 117 -12.60 3.81 2.63
N LEU A 118 -12.49 4.60 3.71
CA LEU A 118 -11.48 4.36 4.76
C LEU A 118 -11.66 2.98 5.41
N VAL A 119 -12.91 2.60 5.72
CA VAL A 119 -13.22 1.29 6.30
C VAL A 119 -12.90 0.16 5.32
N VAL A 120 -13.43 0.23 4.10
CA VAL A 120 -13.22 -0.80 3.07
C VAL A 120 -11.73 -0.94 2.74
N TYR A 121 -11.00 0.17 2.70
CA TYR A 121 -9.57 0.14 2.42
C TYR A 121 -8.76 -0.50 3.54
N LEU A 122 -9.03 -0.17 4.81
CA LEU A 122 -8.35 -0.80 5.95
C LEU A 122 -8.63 -2.32 6.00
N VAL A 123 -9.88 -2.71 5.76
CA VAL A 123 -10.28 -4.13 5.76
C VAL A 123 -9.68 -4.87 4.58
N LEU A 124 -9.74 -4.34 3.35
CA LEU A 124 -9.28 -5.07 2.17
C LEU A 124 -7.76 -5.03 2.00
N GLY A 125 -7.11 -3.89 2.24
CA GLY A 125 -5.67 -3.75 2.05
C GLY A 125 -4.88 -4.45 3.16
N PRO A 126 -4.67 -3.80 4.32
CA PRO A 126 -3.97 -4.43 5.44
C PRO A 126 -4.65 -5.68 6.02
N GLY A 127 -5.99 -5.69 6.13
CA GLY A 127 -6.72 -6.82 6.72
C GLY A 127 -6.70 -8.08 5.86
N LEU A 128 -7.29 -8.04 4.66
CA LEU A 128 -7.50 -9.20 3.81
C LEU A 128 -6.27 -9.51 2.95
N VAL A 129 -5.86 -8.57 2.08
CA VAL A 129 -4.79 -8.82 1.10
C VAL A 129 -3.49 -9.16 1.83
N ILE A 130 -3.07 -8.35 2.80
CA ILE A 130 -1.78 -8.58 3.47
C ILE A 130 -1.86 -9.73 4.46
N ASN A 131 -2.73 -9.64 5.47
CA ASN A 131 -2.69 -10.57 6.61
C ASN A 131 -3.36 -11.92 6.32
N THR A 132 -4.38 -12.00 5.46
CA THR A 132 -5.06 -13.28 5.18
C THR A 132 -4.53 -13.95 3.92
N VAL A 133 -4.41 -13.21 2.81
CA VAL A 133 -4.05 -13.82 1.51
C VAL A 133 -2.56 -14.16 1.47
N PHE A 134 -1.66 -13.20 1.72
CA PHE A 134 -0.23 -13.48 1.56
C PHE A 134 0.41 -14.13 2.80
N LYS A 135 0.14 -13.61 4.00
CA LYS A 135 0.90 -13.96 5.20
C LYS A 135 0.85 -15.45 5.57
N ASP A 136 -0.29 -16.10 5.37
CA ASP A 136 -0.46 -17.52 5.70
C ASP A 136 -0.06 -18.47 4.56
N HIS A 137 0.14 -17.94 3.34
CA HIS A 137 0.35 -18.76 2.13
C HIS A 137 1.73 -18.59 1.48
N TRP A 138 2.50 -17.55 1.84
CA TRP A 138 3.79 -17.30 1.18
C TRP A 138 4.93 -18.17 1.69
N GLY A 139 4.90 -18.47 2.99
CA GLY A 139 5.82 -19.41 3.61
C GLY A 139 7.25 -18.92 3.82
N ARG A 140 7.50 -17.60 3.74
CA ARG A 140 8.86 -17.05 3.86
C ARG A 140 9.31 -16.98 5.32
N PRO A 141 10.44 -17.62 5.69
CA PRO A 141 11.00 -17.53 7.04
C PRO A 141 11.39 -16.11 7.41
N ARG A 142 11.29 -15.77 8.69
CA ARG A 142 11.70 -14.47 9.24
C ARG A 142 13.22 -14.40 9.41
N PRO A 143 13.80 -13.19 9.52
CA PRO A 143 15.22 -13.06 9.88
C PRO A 143 15.62 -13.85 11.13
N VAL A 144 14.80 -13.85 12.20
CA VAL A 144 15.10 -14.65 13.41
C VAL A 144 15.09 -16.17 13.19
N GLU A 145 14.49 -16.65 12.11
CA GLU A 145 14.32 -18.08 11.81
C GLU A 145 15.42 -18.62 10.90
N VAL A 146 16.18 -17.75 10.21
CA VAL A 146 17.16 -18.19 9.19
C VAL A 146 18.55 -18.46 9.76
N LYS A 147 19.26 -19.43 9.17
CA LYS A 147 20.64 -19.84 9.52
C LYS A 147 21.64 -18.68 9.54
N ASN A 148 21.44 -17.68 8.69
CA ASN A 148 22.29 -16.48 8.65
C ASN A 148 22.32 -15.71 9.98
N PHE A 149 21.28 -15.85 10.81
CA PHE A 149 21.11 -15.12 12.07
C PHE A 149 20.83 -16.08 13.24
N GLY A 150 21.41 -17.28 13.20
CA GLY A 150 21.33 -18.28 14.29
C GLY A 150 20.06 -19.15 14.30
N GLY A 151 19.20 -19.03 13.30
CA GLY A 151 18.01 -19.88 13.13
C GLY A 151 18.29 -21.20 12.40
N ALA A 152 17.22 -21.96 12.13
CA ALA A 152 17.30 -23.28 11.49
C ALA A 152 16.95 -23.28 10.00
N GLU A 153 16.23 -22.25 9.52
CA GLU A 153 15.66 -22.19 8.18
C GLU A 153 16.63 -21.62 7.14
N LYS A 154 16.41 -21.95 5.87
CA LYS A 154 17.15 -21.32 4.77
C LYS A 154 16.54 -19.95 4.47
N TYR A 155 17.39 -18.95 4.24
CA TYR A 155 16.93 -17.67 3.68
C TYR A 155 16.33 -17.86 2.30
N LEU A 156 15.16 -17.25 2.07
CA LEU A 156 14.47 -17.20 0.79
C LEU A 156 14.36 -15.74 0.30
N PRO A 157 14.70 -15.45 -0.96
CA PRO A 157 14.38 -14.18 -1.62
C PRO A 157 12.87 -13.92 -1.68
N VAL A 158 12.48 -12.66 -1.87
CA VAL A 158 11.07 -12.21 -1.75
C VAL A 158 10.06 -12.95 -2.62
N TRP A 159 10.45 -13.39 -3.82
CA TRP A 159 9.56 -14.11 -4.74
C TRP A 159 9.72 -15.63 -4.72
N GLU A 160 10.64 -16.14 -3.90
CA GLU A 160 10.76 -17.58 -3.64
C GLU A 160 9.78 -17.94 -2.51
N ARG A 161 8.85 -18.86 -2.80
CA ARG A 161 7.89 -19.34 -1.81
C ARG A 161 8.54 -20.40 -0.94
N GLY A 162 8.27 -20.33 0.36
CA GLY A 162 8.56 -21.46 1.26
C GLY A 162 7.35 -22.36 1.41
N THR A 163 7.35 -23.16 2.46
CA THR A 163 6.24 -24.07 2.77
C THR A 163 5.03 -23.28 3.27
N PRO A 164 3.85 -23.36 2.62
CA PRO A 164 2.65 -22.67 3.10
C PRO A 164 2.33 -23.02 4.56
N GLY A 165 1.92 -22.03 5.35
CA GLY A 165 1.70 -22.17 6.79
C GLY A 165 2.95 -22.13 7.67
N GLN A 166 4.16 -22.24 7.11
CA GLN A 166 5.44 -22.13 7.83
C GLN A 166 6.17 -20.85 7.44
N GLY A 167 6.59 -20.02 8.39
CA GLY A 167 7.24 -18.73 8.08
C GLY A 167 6.23 -17.65 7.66
N LYS A 168 6.17 -16.59 8.47
CA LYS A 168 5.18 -15.50 8.33
C LYS A 168 5.87 -14.14 8.17
N SER A 169 6.92 -14.09 7.35
CA SER A 169 7.68 -12.86 7.06
C SER A 169 7.04 -12.02 5.97
N PHE A 170 6.57 -12.61 4.87
CA PHE A 170 6.10 -11.81 3.74
C PHE A 170 4.57 -11.68 3.67
N PRO A 171 4.02 -10.47 3.41
CA PRO A 171 4.57 -9.13 3.68
C PRO A 171 4.45 -8.72 5.15
N SER A 172 5.05 -7.58 5.50
CA SER A 172 4.93 -7.01 6.84
C SER A 172 3.53 -6.43 7.11
N GLY A 173 2.76 -7.10 7.99
CA GLY A 173 1.44 -6.64 8.42
C GLY A 173 1.46 -5.37 9.29
N HIS A 174 2.50 -5.18 10.12
CA HIS A 174 2.64 -3.96 10.92
C HIS A 174 2.96 -2.75 10.03
N ALA A 175 3.85 -2.94 9.06
CA ALA A 175 4.18 -1.87 8.12
C ALA A 175 3.00 -1.53 7.21
N SER A 176 2.22 -2.51 6.73
CA SER A 176 1.04 -2.24 5.88
C SER A 176 -0.03 -1.40 6.59
N VAL A 177 -0.31 -1.70 7.86
CA VAL A 177 -1.19 -0.87 8.70
C VAL A 177 -0.60 0.52 8.88
N GLY A 178 0.71 0.66 9.09
CA GLY A 178 1.37 1.97 9.12
C GLY A 178 1.21 2.78 7.81
N PHE A 179 1.41 2.13 6.66
CA PHE A 179 1.27 2.76 5.35
C PHE A 179 -0.16 3.26 5.11
N PHE A 180 -1.19 2.63 5.68
CA PHE A 180 -2.60 3.05 5.55
C PHE A 180 -2.84 4.53 5.90
N LEU A 181 -1.98 5.18 6.68
CA LEU A 181 -2.07 6.63 6.95
C LEU A 181 -2.03 7.51 5.69
N PHE A 182 -1.54 7.02 4.55
CA PHE A 182 -1.67 7.72 3.27
C PHE A 182 -3.08 7.69 2.68
N ALA A 183 -4.06 7.01 3.28
CA ALA A 183 -5.40 6.83 2.69
C ALA A 183 -6.05 8.15 2.24
N PRO A 184 -5.89 9.29 2.96
CA PRO A 184 -6.43 10.57 2.51
C PRO A 184 -5.87 11.07 1.18
N PHE A 185 -4.66 10.67 0.79
CA PHE A 185 -4.08 10.98 -0.52
C PHE A 185 -5.06 10.67 -1.66
N PHE A 186 -5.73 9.51 -1.61
CA PHE A 186 -6.55 9.03 -2.73
C PHE A 186 -7.77 9.89 -3.03
N PHE A 187 -8.40 10.48 -2.01
CA PHE A 187 -9.55 11.37 -2.20
C PHE A 187 -9.20 12.86 -2.18
N LEU A 188 -8.01 13.24 -1.69
CA LEU A 188 -7.54 14.63 -1.67
C LEU A 188 -6.71 15.02 -2.90
N ARG A 189 -6.09 14.08 -3.63
CA ARG A 189 -5.11 14.35 -4.69
C ARG A 189 -5.54 15.36 -5.77
N LYS A 190 -6.84 15.52 -6.02
CA LYS A 190 -7.36 16.52 -6.98
C LYS A 190 -7.95 17.77 -6.34
N GLN A 191 -8.46 17.66 -5.11
CA GLN A 191 -9.11 18.78 -4.40
C GLN A 191 -8.11 19.63 -3.62
N SER A 192 -7.06 19.00 -3.10
CA SER A 192 -6.07 19.65 -2.24
C SER A 192 -4.72 18.96 -2.37
N PRO A 193 -3.95 19.22 -3.46
CA PRO A 193 -2.69 18.55 -3.74
C PRO A 193 -1.66 18.65 -2.60
N LYS A 194 -1.61 19.79 -1.90
CA LYS A 194 -0.72 20.00 -0.74
C LYS A 194 -1.03 19.01 0.39
N TRP A 195 -2.30 18.89 0.77
CA TRP A 195 -2.74 17.94 1.80
C TRP A 195 -2.59 16.49 1.34
N ALA A 196 -2.85 16.21 0.07
CA ALA A 196 -2.63 14.88 -0.48
C ALA A 196 -1.16 14.46 -0.38
N ALA A 197 -0.23 15.36 -0.75
CA ALA A 197 1.21 15.12 -0.60
C ALA A 197 1.61 14.92 0.86
N PHE A 198 1.07 15.73 1.78
CA PHE A 198 1.30 15.55 3.21
C PHE A 198 0.91 14.15 3.70
N PHE A 199 -0.31 13.69 3.41
CA PHE A 199 -0.75 12.36 3.85
C PHE A 199 0.02 11.23 3.16
N LEU A 200 0.37 11.40 1.88
CA LEU A 200 1.23 10.43 1.20
C LEU A 200 2.58 10.28 1.90
N LEU A 201 3.26 11.40 2.17
CA LEU A 201 4.55 11.40 2.85
C LEU A 201 4.44 10.90 4.29
N LEU A 202 3.37 11.26 5.00
CA LEU A 202 3.09 10.76 6.36
C LEU A 202 2.96 9.24 6.38
N GLY A 203 2.15 8.67 5.49
CA GLY A 203 2.00 7.21 5.40
C GLY A 203 3.28 6.50 5.00
N LEU A 204 4.03 7.06 4.04
CA LEU A 204 5.34 6.53 3.63
C LEU A 204 6.33 6.52 4.79
N ALA A 205 6.49 7.66 5.48
CA ALA A 205 7.43 7.79 6.59
C ALA A 205 7.02 6.89 7.76
N TYR A 206 5.74 6.88 8.14
CA TYR A 206 5.25 6.11 9.27
C TYR A 206 5.32 4.60 9.00
N GLY A 207 4.87 4.14 7.83
CA GLY A 207 4.96 2.72 7.46
C GLY A 207 6.40 2.23 7.32
N ALA A 208 7.31 3.07 6.82
CA ALA A 208 8.74 2.76 6.79
C ALA A 208 9.33 2.67 8.21
N PHE A 209 8.98 3.60 9.10
CA PHE A 209 9.43 3.59 10.50
C PHE A 209 8.94 2.34 11.25
N MET A 210 7.66 1.98 11.08
CA MET A 210 7.10 0.71 11.56
C MET A 210 7.88 -0.49 11.00
N GLY A 211 8.19 -0.47 9.70
CA GLY A 211 8.98 -1.50 9.04
C GLY A 211 10.37 -1.64 9.64
N ILE A 212 11.09 -0.54 9.85
CA ILE A 212 12.43 -0.54 10.46
C ILE A 212 12.38 -1.16 11.86
N GLY A 213 11.38 -0.83 12.69
CA GLY A 213 11.20 -1.47 13.99
C GLY A 213 11.03 -2.99 13.88
N ARG A 214 10.29 -3.45 12.87
CA ARG A 214 10.15 -4.89 12.61
C ARG A 214 11.42 -5.56 12.09
N MET A 215 12.27 -4.85 11.34
CA MET A 215 13.61 -5.33 10.97
C MET A 215 14.52 -5.42 12.19
N ALA A 216 14.48 -4.42 13.07
CA ALA A 216 15.24 -4.39 14.31
C ALA A 216 14.88 -5.57 15.23
N GLN A 217 13.63 -6.01 15.19
CA GLN A 217 13.11 -7.18 15.88
C GLN A 217 13.39 -8.52 15.19
N GLY A 218 14.04 -8.50 14.02
CA GLY A 218 14.24 -9.67 13.18
C GLY A 218 12.96 -10.31 12.67
N GLY A 219 11.88 -9.53 12.61
CA GLY A 219 10.55 -10.00 12.24
C GLY A 219 10.29 -9.96 10.73
N HIS A 220 10.97 -9.08 9.99
CA HIS A 220 10.75 -8.86 8.55
C HIS A 220 12.04 -8.44 7.84
N PHE A 221 12.18 -8.81 6.58
CA PHE A 221 13.20 -8.30 5.68
C PHE A 221 12.77 -6.96 5.03
N ALA A 222 13.72 -6.24 4.41
CA ALA A 222 13.46 -4.95 3.77
C ALA A 222 12.46 -5.07 2.61
N THR A 223 12.59 -6.13 1.80
CA THR A 223 11.64 -6.40 0.71
C THR A 223 10.24 -6.73 1.19
N ASP A 224 10.07 -7.32 2.39
CA ASP A 224 8.74 -7.57 2.98
C ASP A 224 8.00 -6.26 3.29
N ILE A 225 8.76 -5.21 3.66
CA ILE A 225 8.23 -3.86 3.95
C ILE A 225 7.92 -3.14 2.65
N LEU A 226 8.81 -3.23 1.65
CA LEU A 226 8.59 -2.66 0.32
C LEU A 226 7.30 -3.20 -0.31
N TRP A 227 7.07 -4.51 -0.23
CA TRP A 227 5.85 -5.12 -0.75
C TRP A 227 4.62 -4.82 0.10
N ALA A 228 4.76 -4.66 1.42
CA ALA A 228 3.68 -4.15 2.27
C ALA A 228 3.24 -2.74 1.82
N TRP A 229 4.18 -1.84 1.50
CA TRP A 229 3.88 -0.54 0.89
C TRP A 229 3.15 -0.70 -0.44
N GLY A 230 3.74 -1.45 -1.38
CA GLY A 230 3.26 -1.56 -2.75
C GLY A 230 1.84 -2.13 -2.82
N LEU A 231 1.59 -3.25 -2.15
CA LEU A 231 0.28 -3.90 -2.13
C LEU A 231 -0.78 -3.02 -1.43
N THR A 232 -0.42 -2.35 -0.34
CA THR A 232 -1.34 -1.43 0.34
C THR A 232 -1.69 -0.28 -0.60
N TYR A 233 -0.70 0.41 -1.17
CA TYR A 233 -0.91 1.54 -2.08
C TYR A 233 -1.74 1.15 -3.31
N LEU A 234 -1.43 0.02 -3.95
CA LEU A 234 -2.19 -0.47 -5.11
C LEU A 234 -3.64 -0.79 -4.76
N THR A 235 -3.89 -1.37 -3.59
CA THR A 235 -5.26 -1.61 -3.11
C THR A 235 -6.02 -0.29 -2.94
N GLY A 236 -5.39 0.71 -2.32
CA GLY A 236 -5.98 2.04 -2.17
C GLY A 236 -6.26 2.71 -3.51
N LEU A 237 -5.34 2.55 -4.47
CA LEU A 237 -5.49 3.07 -5.82
C LEU A 237 -6.69 2.43 -6.54
N ILE A 238 -6.80 1.10 -6.54
CA ILE A 238 -7.94 0.36 -7.11
C ILE A 238 -9.25 0.85 -6.50
N LEU A 239 -9.31 0.91 -5.16
CA LEU A 239 -10.50 1.37 -4.45
C LEU A 239 -10.82 2.83 -4.77
N SER A 240 -9.83 3.70 -4.93
CA SER A 240 -10.06 5.09 -5.30
C SER A 240 -10.77 5.24 -6.64
N TYR A 241 -10.43 4.37 -7.60
CA TYR A 241 -11.09 4.27 -8.91
C TYR A 241 -12.49 3.68 -8.80
N PHE A 242 -12.67 2.61 -8.03
CA PHE A 242 -13.98 2.00 -7.78
C PHE A 242 -14.96 2.99 -7.14
N PHE A 243 -14.50 3.68 -6.10
CA PHE A 243 -15.26 4.74 -5.46
C PHE A 243 -15.44 5.93 -6.39
N ARG A 244 -14.63 6.14 -7.43
CA ARG A 244 -14.67 7.32 -8.31
C ARG A 244 -14.36 8.59 -7.54
N PHE A 245 -13.31 8.59 -6.72
CA PHE A 245 -12.70 9.86 -6.30
C PHE A 245 -12.04 10.45 -7.54
N ARG A 246 -12.80 11.28 -8.25
CA ARG A 246 -12.30 12.09 -9.34
C ARG A 246 -11.67 13.31 -8.72
#